data_AF-A0A8S1Y8X1-F1
#
_entry.id   AF-A0A8S1Y8X1-F1
#
_cell.length_a   1.000
_cell.length_b   1.000
_cell.length_c   1.000
_cell.angle_alpha   90.00
_cell.angle_beta   90.00
_cell.angle_gamma   90.00
#
_symmetry.space_group_name_H-M   'P 1'
#
loop_
_entity.id
_entity.type
_entity.pdbx_description
1 polymer ?
#
loop_
_entity_poly.entity_id
_entity_poly.type
_entity_poly.pdbx_seq_one_letter_code
_entity_poly.pdbx_strand_id
1 'polypeptide(L)'
;MKDIDSISTLNEQSKDQLLDSSSVEPSIQNKNHQNVIQAHEAQGSAKRKSYIKKKKKQRQGRKSRDFTIQEDQKLLGFILTFGPKFKIIQRKMSGRPLNILKNRYYRDLRYRWDEVLGEEFAHLNEMKINLIPDEILKNPPFDPDLSKIMMDMMNQMQNIITKCLN
;
A
#
# COMPACT_ATOMS: atom_id res chain seq x y z
N MET A 1 65.10 -7.56 -16.28
CA MET A 1 64.66 -6.96 -15.01
C MET A 1 65.32 -5.60 -14.91
N LYS A 2 64.53 -4.55 -14.65
CA LYS A 2 64.96 -3.15 -14.59
C LYS A 2 65.11 -2.76 -13.13
N ASP A 3 66.17 -2.03 -12.85
CA ASP A 3 66.41 -1.28 -11.60
C ASP A 3 65.55 -0.01 -11.53
N ILE A 4 65.69 0.69 -10.40
CA ILE A 4 65.51 2.14 -10.17
C ILE A 4 64.27 2.54 -9.34
N ASP A 5 64.56 2.66 -8.04
CA ASP A 5 64.46 3.88 -7.24
C ASP A 5 63.10 4.46 -6.81
N SER A 6 63.03 4.65 -5.48
CA SER A 6 62.99 5.99 -4.86
C SER A 6 61.69 6.49 -4.18
N ILE A 7 61.84 6.70 -2.85
CA ILE A 7 61.29 7.77 -1.96
C ILE A 7 59.75 7.79 -1.78
N SER A 8 59.14 8.13 -0.64
CA SER A 8 59.52 8.88 0.56
C SER A 8 58.38 8.76 1.60
N THR A 9 58.74 8.69 2.89
CA THR A 9 58.27 9.51 4.05
C THR A 9 56.90 10.22 3.99
N LEU A 10 56.13 10.46 5.05
CA LEU A 10 56.17 10.30 6.53
C LEU A 10 54.81 10.83 7.05
N ASN A 11 54.46 10.45 8.29
CA ASN A 11 53.69 11.21 9.32
C ASN A 11 52.27 11.73 9.02
N GLU A 12 51.34 11.96 9.95
CA GLU A 12 51.26 12.05 11.43
C GLU A 12 49.72 11.97 11.74
N GLN A 13 49.22 11.12 12.65
CA GLN A 13 48.82 11.48 14.04
C GLN A 13 48.13 12.86 14.16
N SER A 14 46.88 13.02 14.62
CA SER A 14 46.31 12.81 15.97
C SER A 14 44.91 13.49 15.98
N LYS A 15 43.82 12.95 16.56
CA LYS A 15 43.41 12.83 17.98
C LYS A 15 42.41 13.92 18.43
N ASP A 16 41.26 13.44 18.89
CA ASP A 16 40.23 13.98 19.83
C ASP A 16 40.23 15.46 20.23
N GLN A 17 39.04 16.11 20.18
CA GLN A 17 38.37 16.65 21.38
C GLN A 17 37.01 17.36 21.14
N LEU A 18 36.18 17.24 22.18
CA LEU A 18 34.89 17.87 22.52
C LEU A 18 34.91 19.41 22.63
N LEU A 19 33.71 20.02 22.49
CA LEU A 19 33.11 21.20 23.18
C LEU A 19 31.93 21.69 22.30
N ASP A 20 30.64 21.56 22.65
CA ASP A 20 29.78 22.20 23.67
C ASP A 20 29.47 23.71 23.48
N SER A 21 28.21 24.07 23.79
CA SER A 21 27.53 25.38 23.85
C SER A 21 26.82 25.81 22.55
N SER A 22 25.54 26.22 22.48
CA SER A 22 24.51 26.52 23.49
C SER A 22 23.17 26.77 22.74
N SER A 23 22.01 26.51 23.37
CA SER A 23 20.88 27.46 23.42
C SER A 23 19.66 26.88 24.16
N VAL A 24 19.57 27.28 25.44
CA VAL A 24 18.40 27.58 26.28
C VAL A 24 17.00 27.16 25.79
N GLU A 25 16.37 26.30 26.61
CA GLU A 25 14.93 26.04 26.71
C GLU A 25 14.32 26.94 27.80
N PRO A 26 13.08 27.43 27.63
CA PRO A 26 12.15 27.32 28.75
C PRO A 26 10.74 26.88 28.33
N SER A 27 10.36 25.68 28.78
CA SER A 27 9.24 25.37 29.68
C SER A 27 7.86 26.04 29.48
N ILE A 28 6.90 25.18 29.10
CA ILE A 28 5.54 24.98 29.68
C ILE A 28 4.65 26.22 29.89
N GLN A 29 3.50 26.27 29.17
CA GLN A 29 2.18 26.29 29.83
C GLN A 29 1.01 26.05 28.84
N ASN A 30 0.37 24.91 29.08
CA ASN A 30 -0.98 24.55 28.65
C ASN A 30 -1.99 25.27 29.56
N LYS A 31 -2.96 26.00 28.98
CA LYS A 31 -4.27 26.35 29.56
C LYS A 31 -5.06 27.18 28.54
N ASN A 32 -6.07 26.58 27.92
CA ASN A 32 -7.45 27.07 27.93
C ASN A 32 -8.31 26.25 26.97
N HIS A 33 -8.94 25.22 27.54
CA HIS A 33 -10.18 24.67 27.05
C HIS A 33 -11.34 25.62 27.38
N GLN A 34 -12.34 25.58 26.50
CA GLN A 34 -13.75 25.95 26.66
C GLN A 34 -14.19 27.38 26.30
N ASN A 35 -15.34 27.38 25.61
CA ASN A 35 -16.13 28.48 25.03
C ASN A 35 -15.61 28.89 23.65
N VAL A 36 -16.24 28.57 22.51
CA VAL A 36 -17.64 28.82 22.18
C VAL A 36 -18.10 27.82 21.11
N ILE A 37 -18.98 26.89 21.49
CA ILE A 37 -19.98 26.33 20.57
C ILE A 37 -21.23 27.17 20.79
N GLN A 38 -21.55 28.08 19.88
CA GLN A 38 -22.93 28.44 19.56
C GLN A 38 -22.99 29.36 18.34
N ALA A 39 -23.92 29.03 17.44
CA ALA A 39 -24.51 29.88 16.42
C ALA A 39 -23.61 30.32 15.24
N HIS A 40 -23.39 29.40 14.29
CA HIS A 40 -23.45 29.75 12.85
C HIS A 40 -23.79 28.52 11.98
N GLU A 41 -24.68 27.65 12.48
CA GLU A 41 -25.27 26.56 11.70
C GLU A 41 -26.59 27.04 11.07
N ALA A 42 -26.56 27.42 9.78
CA ALA A 42 -27.71 27.24 8.88
C ALA A 42 -27.42 27.72 7.45
N GLN A 43 -26.67 28.82 7.25
CA GLN A 43 -26.71 29.52 5.94
C GLN A 43 -25.53 29.26 4.99
N GLY A 44 -24.47 28.57 5.43
CA GLY A 44 -23.29 28.28 4.60
C GLY A 44 -23.25 26.88 3.94
N SER A 45 -24.15 25.97 4.33
CA SER A 45 -23.99 24.53 4.06
C SER A 45 -24.28 24.15 2.60
N ALA A 46 -25.22 24.82 1.93
CA ALA A 46 -25.62 24.51 0.56
C ALA A 46 -24.54 24.93 -0.47
N LYS A 47 -23.93 26.12 -0.28
CA LYS A 47 -22.88 26.64 -1.18
C LYS A 47 -21.59 25.81 -1.08
N ARG A 48 -21.21 25.36 0.13
CA ARG A 48 -20.02 24.49 0.34
C ARG A 48 -20.21 23.09 -0.26
N LYS A 49 -21.40 22.49 -0.13
CA LYS A 49 -21.74 21.19 -0.74
C LYS A 49 -21.73 21.24 -2.28
N SER A 50 -22.20 22.35 -2.87
CA SER A 50 -22.20 22.58 -4.34
C SER A 50 -20.78 22.66 -4.92
N TYR A 51 -19.86 23.36 -4.24
CA TYR A 51 -18.48 23.51 -4.70
C TYR A 51 -17.70 22.18 -4.68
N ILE A 52 -17.92 21.34 -3.67
CA ILE A 52 -17.33 20.00 -3.58
C ILE A 52 -17.89 19.06 -4.66
N LYS A 53 -19.21 19.13 -4.96
CA LYS A 53 -19.83 18.35 -6.04
C LYS A 53 -19.29 18.74 -7.43
N LYS A 54 -19.04 20.03 -7.68
CA LYS A 54 -18.46 20.50 -8.96
C LYS A 54 -17.02 20.04 -9.18
N LYS A 55 -16.16 20.03 -8.15
CA LYS A 55 -14.80 19.46 -8.25
C LYS A 55 -14.77 17.93 -8.42
N LYS A 56 -15.75 17.19 -7.87
CA LYS A 56 -15.86 15.72 -8.09
C LYS A 56 -16.25 15.36 -9.53
N LYS A 57 -17.16 16.12 -10.17
CA LYS A 57 -17.55 15.87 -11.57
C LYS A 57 -16.41 16.07 -12.58
N GLN A 58 -15.51 17.02 -12.37
CA GLN A 58 -14.35 17.21 -13.25
C GLN A 58 -13.34 16.06 -13.21
N ARG A 59 -13.29 15.28 -12.13
CA ARG A 59 -12.42 14.09 -12.02
C ARG A 59 -13.00 12.82 -12.63
N GLN A 60 -14.31 12.79 -12.88
CA GLN A 60 -15.03 11.60 -13.34
C GLN A 60 -15.02 11.40 -14.87
N GLY A 61 -14.45 12.35 -15.63
CA GLY A 61 -14.58 12.38 -17.09
C GLY A 61 -13.58 11.51 -17.86
N ARG A 62 -12.49 11.03 -17.26
CA ARG A 62 -11.55 10.13 -17.96
C ARG A 62 -11.87 8.70 -17.57
N LYS A 63 -12.73 8.05 -18.37
CA LYS A 63 -12.86 6.58 -18.33
C LYS A 63 -11.43 6.01 -18.42
N SER A 64 -10.99 5.31 -17.38
CA SER A 64 -9.67 4.67 -17.41
C SER A 64 -9.72 3.65 -18.55
N ARG A 65 -8.87 3.83 -19.56
CA ARG A 65 -8.71 2.84 -20.64
C ARG A 65 -8.40 1.48 -20.02
N ASP A 66 -8.95 0.40 -20.55
CA ASP A 66 -8.54 -0.94 -20.12
C ASP A 66 -7.08 -1.23 -20.48
N PHE A 67 -6.48 -2.24 -19.86
CA PHE A 67 -5.12 -2.66 -20.19
C PHE A 67 -5.13 -3.43 -21.51
N THR A 68 -4.21 -3.09 -22.41
CA THR A 68 -3.93 -3.92 -23.58
C THR A 68 -2.98 -5.05 -23.22
N ILE A 69 -2.97 -6.12 -24.02
CA ILE A 69 -2.05 -7.24 -23.83
C ILE A 69 -0.58 -6.79 -23.82
N GLN A 70 -0.21 -5.83 -24.67
CA GLN A 70 1.13 -5.24 -24.71
C GLN A 70 1.48 -4.50 -23.42
N GLU A 71 0.50 -3.83 -22.79
CA GLU A 71 0.71 -3.19 -21.49
C GLU A 71 0.91 -4.22 -20.38
N ASP A 72 0.17 -5.35 -20.43
CA ASP A 72 0.34 -6.44 -19.48
C ASP A 72 1.70 -7.12 -19.62
N GLN A 73 2.13 -7.41 -20.85
CA GLN A 73 3.46 -7.95 -21.14
C GLN A 73 4.56 -7.03 -20.63
N LYS A 74 4.44 -5.71 -20.85
CA LYS A 74 5.38 -4.72 -20.29
C LYS A 74 5.39 -4.72 -18.77
N LEU A 75 4.21 -4.75 -18.16
CA LEU A 75 4.08 -4.76 -16.70
C LEU A 75 4.74 -6.00 -16.10
N LEU A 76 4.44 -7.19 -16.63
CA LEU A 76 5.05 -8.44 -16.19
C LEU A 76 6.57 -8.47 -16.44
N GLY A 77 7.04 -7.98 -17.59
CA GLY A 77 8.46 -7.85 -17.88
C GLY A 77 9.19 -6.98 -16.85
N PHE A 78 8.60 -5.85 -16.44
CA PHE A 78 9.18 -5.03 -15.37
C PHE A 78 9.14 -5.70 -13.99
N ILE A 79 8.13 -6.52 -13.72
CA ILE A 79 8.06 -7.30 -12.47
C ILE A 79 9.12 -8.40 -12.47
N LEU A 80 9.43 -9.04 -13.60
CA LEU A 80 10.56 -9.97 -13.71
C LEU A 80 11.88 -9.27 -13.42
N THR A 81 12.07 -8.06 -13.95
CA THR A 81 13.35 -7.34 -13.79
C THR A 81 13.53 -6.74 -12.39
N PHE A 82 12.46 -6.19 -11.79
CA PHE A 82 12.56 -5.37 -10.57
C PHE A 82 11.80 -5.93 -9.36
N GLY A 83 11.03 -7.01 -9.54
CA GLY A 83 10.00 -7.45 -8.59
C GLY A 83 8.78 -6.52 -8.57
N PRO A 84 7.84 -6.70 -7.62
CA PRO A 84 6.63 -5.88 -7.46
C PRO A 84 6.91 -4.46 -6.90
N LYS A 85 8.01 -3.82 -7.31
CA LYS A 85 8.41 -2.47 -6.92
C LYS A 85 7.68 -1.41 -7.76
N PHE A 86 6.36 -1.33 -7.59
CA PHE A 86 5.49 -0.52 -8.47
C PHE A 86 5.85 0.97 -8.58
N LYS A 87 6.50 1.58 -7.57
CA LYS A 87 6.99 2.97 -7.68
C LYS A 87 8.10 3.14 -8.73
N ILE A 88 8.92 2.10 -8.94
CA ILE A 88 9.95 2.07 -9.99
C ILE A 88 9.27 1.79 -11.34
N ILE A 89 8.37 0.81 -11.38
CA ILE A 89 7.65 0.41 -12.59
C ILE A 89 6.83 1.57 -13.14
N GLN A 90 6.11 2.30 -12.29
CA GLN A 90 5.31 3.47 -12.69
C GLN A 90 6.17 4.56 -13.36
N ARG A 91 7.42 4.76 -12.90
CA ARG A 91 8.34 5.72 -13.52
C ARG A 91 8.75 5.29 -14.93
N LYS A 92 8.75 3.98 -15.21
CA LYS A 92 9.07 3.40 -16.53
C LYS A 92 7.84 3.25 -17.43
N MET A 93 6.65 2.98 -16.87
CA MET A 93 5.38 2.94 -17.58
C MET A 93 4.66 4.29 -17.48
N SER A 94 4.85 5.15 -18.48
CA SER A 94 4.08 6.40 -18.57
C SER A 94 2.58 6.14 -18.79
N GLY A 95 1.73 6.97 -18.20
CA GLY A 95 0.29 6.99 -18.49
C GLY A 95 -0.59 6.11 -17.60
N ARG A 96 -0.02 5.30 -16.71
CA ARG A 96 -0.78 4.49 -15.73
C ARG A 96 -0.46 4.91 -14.29
N PRO A 97 -1.46 5.30 -13.47
CA PRO A 97 -1.24 5.58 -12.06
C PRO A 97 -0.78 4.34 -11.28
N LEU A 98 0.00 4.55 -10.22
CA LEU A 98 0.51 3.48 -9.34
C LEU A 98 -0.56 2.47 -8.91
N ASN A 99 -1.72 2.97 -8.47
CA ASN A 99 -2.81 2.15 -7.97
C ASN A 99 -3.39 1.23 -9.06
N ILE A 100 -3.44 1.73 -10.29
CA ILE A 100 -3.97 0.99 -11.44
C ILE A 100 -3.03 -0.16 -11.81
N LEU A 101 -1.70 0.05 -11.77
CA LEU A 101 -0.71 -1.00 -11.99
C LEU A 101 -0.77 -2.08 -10.91
N LYS A 102 -0.86 -1.68 -9.63
CA LYS A 102 -1.03 -2.61 -8.51
C LYS A 102 -2.27 -3.48 -8.69
N ASN A 103 -3.41 -2.83 -8.93
CA ASN A 103 -4.68 -3.52 -9.10
C ASN A 103 -4.65 -4.49 -10.28
N ARG A 104 -4.07 -4.07 -11.42
CA ARG A 104 -3.94 -4.94 -12.58
C ARG A 104 -3.12 -6.19 -12.27
N TYR A 105 -2.00 -6.03 -11.57
CA TYR A 105 -1.17 -7.16 -11.18
C TYR A 105 -1.87 -8.09 -10.19
N TYR A 106 -2.25 -7.59 -9.02
CA TYR A 106 -2.75 -8.44 -7.92
C TYR A 106 -4.12 -9.06 -8.19
N ARG A 107 -4.95 -8.42 -9.02
CA ARG A 107 -6.28 -8.95 -9.35
C ARG A 107 -6.22 -9.99 -10.45
N ASP A 108 -5.41 -9.75 -11.48
CA ASP A 108 -5.43 -10.55 -12.70
C ASP A 108 -4.06 -11.20 -12.98
N LEU A 109 -3.00 -10.40 -13.23
CA LEU A 109 -1.77 -10.92 -13.85
C LEU A 109 -0.95 -11.86 -12.98
N ARG A 110 -1.06 -11.74 -11.65
CA ARG A 110 -0.30 -12.55 -10.68
C ARG A 110 -0.53 -14.06 -10.83
N TYR A 111 -1.67 -14.45 -11.40
CA TYR A 111 -2.12 -15.84 -11.47
C TYR A 111 -2.06 -16.44 -12.89
N ARG A 112 -1.64 -15.66 -13.89
CA ARG A 112 -1.71 -16.03 -15.31
C ARG A 112 -0.60 -15.41 -16.16
N TRP A 113 0.63 -15.61 -15.70
CA TRP A 113 1.87 -15.28 -16.39
C TRP A 113 1.98 -16.01 -17.73
N ASP A 114 1.60 -17.28 -17.75
CA ASP A 114 1.57 -18.14 -18.94
C ASP A 114 0.66 -17.62 -20.04
N GLU A 115 -0.55 -17.19 -19.70
CA GLU A 115 -1.50 -16.62 -20.68
C GLU A 115 -0.96 -15.36 -21.37
N VAL A 116 -0.05 -14.63 -20.72
CA VAL A 116 0.40 -13.30 -21.18
C VAL A 116 1.79 -13.34 -21.82
N LEU A 117 2.70 -14.12 -21.25
CA LEU A 117 4.10 -14.22 -21.70
C LEU A 117 4.45 -15.56 -22.38
N GLY A 118 3.70 -16.63 -22.13
CA GLY A 118 3.95 -17.97 -22.66
C GLY A 118 4.08 -19.04 -21.58
N GLU A 119 3.81 -20.31 -21.95
CA GLU A 119 3.77 -21.47 -21.05
C GLU A 119 5.05 -21.65 -20.21
N GLU A 120 6.20 -21.17 -20.69
CA GLU A 120 7.46 -21.21 -19.94
C GLU A 120 7.41 -20.45 -18.61
N PHE A 121 6.48 -19.50 -18.46
CA PHE A 121 6.27 -18.72 -17.24
C PHE A 121 5.17 -19.29 -16.33
N ALA A 122 4.58 -20.46 -16.64
CA ALA A 122 3.53 -21.07 -15.83
C ALA A 122 3.95 -21.30 -14.37
N HIS A 123 5.24 -21.56 -14.13
CA HIS A 123 5.79 -21.74 -12.79
C HIS A 123 5.73 -20.47 -11.90
N LEU A 124 5.49 -19.29 -12.48
CA LEU A 124 5.31 -18.03 -11.75
C LEU A 124 3.85 -17.75 -11.39
N ASN A 125 2.90 -18.57 -11.88
CA ASN A 125 1.50 -18.44 -11.53
C ASN A 125 1.30 -18.75 -10.06
N GLU A 126 0.80 -17.77 -9.33
CA GLU A 126 0.38 -18.02 -7.96
C GLU A 126 -0.95 -18.76 -7.93
N MET A 127 -1.18 -19.55 -6.87
CA MET A 127 -2.50 -20.14 -6.66
C MET A 127 -3.47 -19.07 -6.22
N LYS A 128 -4.54 -18.90 -6.99
CA LYS A 128 -5.66 -18.06 -6.59
C LYS A 128 -6.43 -18.81 -5.51
N ILE A 129 -6.15 -18.50 -4.25
CA ILE A 129 -6.96 -18.97 -3.12
C ILE A 129 -8.33 -18.31 -3.26
N ASN A 130 -9.26 -19.00 -3.90
CA ASN A 130 -10.66 -18.65 -3.81
C ASN A 130 -11.06 -19.03 -2.39
N LEU A 131 -11.07 -18.06 -1.48
CA LEU A 131 -11.61 -18.23 -0.14
C LEU A 131 -13.11 -18.49 -0.27
N ILE A 132 -13.47 -19.74 -0.57
CA ILE A 132 -14.82 -20.26 -0.41
C ILE A 132 -15.01 -20.37 1.12
N PRO A 133 -15.97 -19.66 1.72
CA PRO A 133 -16.16 -19.67 3.17
C PRO A 133 -16.24 -21.08 3.77
N ASP A 134 -16.78 -22.04 3.01
CA ASP A 134 -17.00 -23.41 3.45
C ASP A 134 -15.72 -24.26 3.55
N GLU A 135 -14.65 -23.92 2.81
CA GLU A 135 -13.36 -24.63 2.91
C GLU A 135 -12.51 -24.15 4.08
N ILE A 136 -12.65 -22.89 4.49
CA ILE A 136 -12.00 -22.32 5.69
C ILE A 136 -12.49 -23.05 6.96
N LEU A 137 -13.74 -23.52 6.95
CA LEU A 137 -14.33 -24.31 8.04
C LEU A 137 -13.77 -25.74 8.13
N LYS A 138 -13.38 -26.34 6.99
CA LYS A 138 -12.85 -27.70 6.97
C LYS A 138 -11.37 -27.76 7.33
N ASN A 139 -10.60 -26.73 6.98
CA ASN A 139 -9.18 -26.61 7.30
C ASN A 139 -8.88 -25.17 7.76
N PRO A 140 -9.20 -24.80 9.02
CA PRO A 140 -8.95 -23.44 9.49
C PRO A 140 -7.44 -23.18 9.52
N PRO A 141 -6.93 -22.15 8.79
CA PRO A 141 -5.53 -21.75 8.85
C PRO A 141 -5.21 -20.94 10.13
N PHE A 142 -6.16 -20.89 11.06
CA PHE A 142 -6.13 -20.05 12.25
C PHE A 142 -5.86 -20.89 13.49
N ASP A 143 -5.24 -20.23 14.47
CA ASP A 143 -5.04 -20.74 15.82
C ASP A 143 -6.36 -21.34 16.36
N PRO A 144 -6.35 -22.56 16.94
CA PRO A 144 -7.55 -23.23 17.46
C PRO A 144 -8.46 -22.34 18.31
N ASP A 145 -7.89 -21.39 19.07
CA ASP A 145 -8.66 -20.43 19.87
C ASP A 145 -9.50 -19.46 19.02
N LEU A 146 -8.97 -19.00 17.89
CA LEU A 146 -9.69 -18.08 17.01
C LEU A 146 -10.84 -18.77 16.28
N SER A 147 -10.65 -20.04 15.90
CA SER A 147 -11.70 -20.84 15.27
C SER A 147 -12.91 -21.00 16.18
N LYS A 148 -12.67 -21.26 17.48
CA LYS A 148 -13.72 -21.37 18.50
C LYS A 148 -14.51 -20.06 18.66
N ILE A 149 -13.80 -18.93 18.72
CA ILE A 149 -14.43 -17.59 18.83
C ILE A 149 -15.33 -17.33 17.63
N MET A 150 -14.86 -17.61 16.41
CA MET A 150 -15.67 -17.41 15.19
C MET A 150 -16.91 -18.30 15.17
N MET A 151 -16.78 -19.56 15.58
CA MET A 151 -17.89 -20.50 15.64
C MET A 151 -18.97 -20.04 16.63
N ASP A 152 -18.56 -19.55 17.81
CA ASP A 152 -19.48 -18.98 18.79
C ASP A 152 -20.18 -17.73 18.26
N MET A 153 -19.47 -16.83 17.58
CA MET A 153 -20.07 -15.65 16.95
C MET A 153 -21.08 -16.04 15.87
N MET A 154 -20.77 -17.04 15.04
CA MET A 154 -21.69 -17.53 14.00
C MET A 154 -22.94 -18.16 14.60
N ASN A 155 -22.80 -18.96 15.65
CA ASN A 155 -23.93 -19.57 16.35
C ASN A 155 -24.83 -18.51 17.01
N GLN A 156 -24.24 -17.45 17.58
CA GLN A 156 -25.01 -16.32 18.11
C GLN A 156 -25.78 -15.59 17.00
N MET A 157 -25.15 -15.34 15.84
CA MET A 157 -25.83 -14.73 14.70
C MET A 157 -26.97 -15.60 14.18
N GLN A 158 -26.77 -16.91 14.04
CA GLN A 158 -27.82 -17.83 13.61
C GLN A 158 -28.99 -17.84 14.59
N ASN A 159 -28.73 -17.88 15.90
CA ASN A 159 -29.77 -17.80 16.92
C ASN A 159 -30.58 -16.50 16.85
N ILE A 160 -29.93 -15.36 16.57
CA ILE A 160 -30.64 -14.09 16.38
C ILE A 160 -31.51 -14.15 15.12
N ILE A 161 -30.97 -14.65 14.01
CA ILE A 161 -31.72 -14.81 12.75
C ILE A 161 -32.94 -15.72 12.95
N THR A 162 -32.78 -16.87 13.59
CA THR A 162 -33.88 -17.81 13.87
C THR A 162 -34.95 -17.20 14.78
N LYS A 163 -34.57 -16.37 15.75
CA LYS A 163 -35.51 -15.65 16.62
C LYS A 163 -36.25 -14.51 15.92
N CYS A 164 -35.70 -13.97 14.83
CA CYS A 164 -36.35 -12.91 14.05
C CYS A 164 -37.25 -13.47 12.93
N LEU A 165 -37.09 -14.76 12.58
CA LEU A 165 -37.85 -15.43 11.52
C LEU A 165 -39.00 -16.30 12.04
N ASN A 166 -39.05 -16.55 13.36
CA ASN A 166 -40.19 -17.12 14.09
C ASN A 166 -40.93 -16.02 14.84
#